data_AF-A0A564YHI8-F1
#
_entry.id   AF-A0A564YHI8-F1
#
_cell.length_a   1.000
_cell.length_b   1.000
_cell.length_c   1.000
_cell.angle_alpha   90.00
_cell.angle_beta   90.00
_cell.angle_gamma   90.00
#
_symmetry.space_group_name_H-M   'P 1'
#
loop_
_entity.id
_entity.type
_entity.pdbx_description
1 polymer ?
#
loop_
_entity_poly.entity_id
_entity_poly.type
_entity_poly.pdbx_seq_one_letter_code
_entity_poly.pdbx_strand_id
1 'polypeptide(L)'
;MRINFTEIEEFLRVIGLCILIHHYHSLFPLYSATSPNVEFSSGERVLDPICRLLPDVGPCRAAQSRWFYDTSSRKCEEFIYGGCRGNENNFATKEACEAKCGENSPGRYPQAPQESPNNDNNPDNVDTSICHLPFEKGMCMMHFQRWGFDPNSGRCVQFAYGGCGGNENNFETKEACEQICLGKYPRFLTDKILFHFSNPIQILRLNESNVLL
;
A
#
# COMPACT_ATOMS: atom_id res chain seq x y z
N MET A 1 8.63 -14.05 -45.61
CA MET A 1 7.84 -15.23 -45.98
C MET A 1 6.39 -14.92 -45.60
N ARG A 2 5.53 -14.62 -46.58
CA ARG A 2 4.12 -14.28 -46.34
C ARG A 2 3.31 -15.57 -46.37
N ILE A 3 2.62 -15.90 -45.28
CA ILE A 3 1.71 -17.04 -45.23
C ILE A 3 0.32 -16.53 -45.64
N ASN A 4 -0.28 -17.21 -46.61
CA ASN A 4 -1.55 -16.84 -47.24
C ASN A 4 -2.71 -17.44 -46.42
N PHE A 5 -3.69 -16.61 -46.05
CA PHE A 5 -4.77 -16.96 -45.12
C PHE A 5 -5.75 -18.02 -45.65
N THR A 6 -5.67 -18.38 -46.93
CA THR A 6 -6.57 -19.35 -47.58
C THR A 6 -6.21 -20.81 -47.34
N GLU A 7 -5.00 -21.13 -46.85
CA GLU A 7 -4.55 -22.52 -46.61
C GLU A 7 -4.83 -23.01 -45.18
N ILE A 8 -5.25 -22.13 -44.26
CA ILE A 8 -5.58 -22.50 -42.86
C ILE A 8 -7.02 -23.06 -42.74
N GLU A 9 -7.92 -22.64 -43.63
CA GLU A 9 -9.33 -23.04 -43.64
C GLU A 9 -9.55 -24.51 -44.01
N GLU A 10 -8.61 -25.14 -44.74
CA GLU A 10 -8.74 -26.55 -45.12
C GLU A 10 -8.30 -27.51 -44.00
N PHE A 11 -7.41 -27.07 -43.11
CA PHE A 11 -6.91 -27.90 -42.00
C PHE A 11 -7.93 -28.03 -40.86
N LEU A 12 -8.81 -27.03 -40.69
CA LEU A 12 -9.84 -27.02 -39.63
C LEU A 12 -11.09 -27.85 -39.99
N ARG A 13 -11.24 -28.32 -41.22
CA ARG A 13 -12.37 -29.19 -41.63
C ARG A 13 -12.20 -30.67 -41.26
N VAL A 14 -11.00 -31.13 -40.93
CA VAL A 14 -10.72 -32.56 -40.65
C VAL A 14 -10.84 -32.92 -39.16
N ILE A 15 -10.87 -31.94 -38.24
CA ILE A 15 -10.84 -32.18 -36.79
C ILE A 15 -12.20 -31.97 -36.09
N GLY A 16 -13.31 -31.84 -36.84
CA GLY A 16 -14.66 -32.10 -36.32
C GLY A 16 -15.09 -31.34 -35.04
N LEU A 17 -14.61 -30.11 -34.82
CA LEU A 17 -14.90 -29.32 -33.61
C LEU A 17 -15.78 -28.08 -33.89
N CYS A 18 -16.60 -28.13 -34.93
CA CYS A 18 -17.45 -27.00 -35.36
C CYS A 18 -18.93 -27.11 -34.94
N ILE A 19 -19.21 -27.63 -33.75
CA ILE A 19 -20.56 -27.56 -33.18
C ILE A 19 -20.42 -27.10 -31.73
N LEU A 20 -20.76 -25.83 -31.46
CA LEU A 20 -21.34 -25.28 -30.19
C LEU A 20 -21.08 -23.77 -29.95
N ILE A 21 -21.08 -22.88 -30.96
CA ILE A 21 -21.07 -21.41 -30.70
C ILE A 21 -22.11 -20.61 -31.52
N HIS A 22 -23.23 -21.22 -31.93
CA HIS A 22 -24.30 -20.46 -32.61
C HIS A 22 -25.67 -20.48 -31.93
N HIS A 23 -25.79 -20.89 -30.66
CA HIS A 23 -27.09 -20.92 -29.96
C HIS A 23 -27.14 -20.28 -28.56
N TYR A 24 -26.13 -19.51 -28.15
CA TYR A 24 -26.13 -18.84 -26.83
C TYR A 24 -26.23 -17.30 -26.90
N HIS A 25 -26.92 -16.76 -27.90
CA HIS A 25 -27.07 -15.30 -28.07
C HIS A 25 -28.50 -14.77 -27.88
N SER A 26 -29.37 -15.50 -27.16
CA SER A 26 -30.78 -15.09 -26.94
C SER A 26 -31.28 -15.09 -25.48
N LEU A 27 -30.40 -15.04 -24.46
CA LEU A 27 -30.84 -15.00 -23.05
C LEU A 27 -30.21 -13.90 -22.17
N PHE A 28 -29.55 -12.88 -22.74
CA PHE A 28 -29.24 -11.68 -21.95
C PHE A 28 -30.28 -10.59 -22.25
N PRO A 29 -31.23 -10.33 -21.32
CA PRO A 29 -32.14 -9.22 -21.45
C PRO A 29 -31.34 -7.91 -21.39
N LEU A 30 -31.81 -6.96 -22.19
CA LEU A 30 -31.46 -5.55 -22.25
C LEU A 30 -30.96 -4.99 -20.90
N TYR A 31 -29.66 -4.81 -20.77
CA TYR A 31 -29.12 -3.79 -19.88
C TYR A 31 -28.55 -2.69 -20.75
N SER A 32 -29.38 -1.66 -20.90
CA SER A 32 -29.08 -0.38 -21.48
C SER A 32 -27.75 0.15 -20.95
N ALA A 33 -26.80 0.39 -21.85
CA ALA A 33 -25.66 1.25 -21.59
C ALA A 33 -26.16 2.70 -21.51
N THR A 34 -26.77 3.06 -20.38
CA THR A 34 -26.84 4.43 -19.90
C THR A 34 -26.12 4.42 -18.58
N SER A 35 -24.87 4.90 -18.56
CA SER A 35 -24.27 5.34 -17.31
C SER A 35 -25.23 6.41 -16.76
N PRO A 36 -25.94 6.15 -15.65
CA PRO A 36 -26.68 7.22 -15.02
C PRO A 36 -25.61 8.18 -14.54
N ASN A 37 -25.78 9.45 -14.89
CA ASN A 37 -25.00 10.57 -14.37
C ASN A 37 -24.63 10.26 -12.92
N VAL A 38 -23.33 10.08 -12.65
CA VAL A 38 -22.84 10.03 -11.27
C VAL A 38 -23.06 11.44 -10.76
N GLU A 39 -24.23 11.68 -10.17
CA GLU A 39 -24.46 12.80 -9.28
C GLU A 39 -23.48 12.62 -8.12
N PHE A 40 -22.34 13.28 -8.26
CA PHE A 40 -21.34 13.44 -7.22
C PHE A 40 -21.97 14.21 -6.06
N SER A 41 -22.68 13.47 -5.20
CA SER A 41 -23.23 13.97 -3.96
C SER A 41 -22.18 13.82 -2.86
N SER A 42 -21.59 14.95 -2.51
CA SER A 42 -21.08 15.29 -1.17
C SER A 42 -20.63 14.13 -0.25
N GLY A 43 -19.33 13.86 -0.24
CA GLY A 43 -18.59 13.41 0.95
C GLY A 43 -18.73 11.93 1.33
N GLU A 44 -18.03 11.06 0.60
CA GLU A 44 -17.70 9.70 1.07
C GLU A 44 -16.86 9.80 2.35
N ARG A 45 -17.48 9.56 3.51
CA ARG A 45 -16.79 9.54 4.80
C ARG A 45 -15.94 8.27 4.89
N VAL A 46 -14.64 8.41 4.67
CA VAL A 46 -13.69 7.28 4.73
C VAL A 46 -13.58 6.80 6.18
N LEU A 47 -13.97 5.56 6.44
CA LEU A 47 -13.81 4.91 7.75
C LEU A 47 -12.31 4.73 8.05
N ASP A 48 -11.89 5.14 9.25
CA ASP A 48 -10.51 4.99 9.76
C ASP A 48 -10.01 3.54 9.55
N PRO A 49 -8.79 3.32 9.02
CA PRO A 49 -8.25 1.99 8.76
C PRO A 49 -8.25 1.06 9.98
N ILE A 50 -8.07 1.59 11.20
CA ILE A 50 -8.13 0.81 12.45
C ILE A 50 -9.48 0.10 12.57
N CYS A 51 -10.56 0.80 12.22
CA CYS A 51 -11.92 0.29 12.32
C CYS A 51 -12.24 -0.79 11.27
N ARG A 52 -11.31 -1.10 10.36
CA ARG A 52 -11.46 -2.17 9.36
C ARG A 52 -10.70 -3.44 9.74
N LEU A 53 -9.91 -3.40 10.81
CA LEU A 53 -9.18 -4.57 11.28
C LEU A 53 -10.17 -5.56 11.93
N LEU A 54 -9.96 -6.86 11.72
CA LEU A 54 -10.71 -7.90 12.45
C LEU A 54 -10.32 -7.90 13.94
N PRO A 55 -11.17 -8.35 14.87
CA PRO A 55 -10.77 -8.47 16.27
C PRO A 55 -9.64 -9.50 16.42
N ASP A 56 -8.61 -9.16 17.19
CA ASP A 56 -7.46 -10.04 17.45
C ASP A 56 -7.32 -10.37 18.94
N VAL A 57 -7.53 -11.64 19.26
CA VAL A 57 -7.42 -12.19 20.62
C VAL A 57 -5.98 -12.12 21.12
N GLY A 58 -4.99 -12.26 20.23
CA GLY A 58 -3.59 -12.38 20.59
C GLY A 58 -3.23 -13.71 21.28
N PRO A 59 -1.94 -13.92 21.61
CA PRO A 59 -1.43 -15.22 22.09
C PRO A 59 -1.55 -15.43 23.61
N CYS A 60 -1.89 -14.39 24.38
CA CYS A 60 -2.05 -14.49 25.83
C CYS A 60 -3.40 -15.13 26.20
N ARG A 61 -3.53 -15.58 27.46
CA ARG A 61 -4.67 -16.40 27.94
C ARG A 61 -5.55 -15.72 28.99
N ALA A 62 -5.47 -14.40 29.11
CA ALA A 62 -6.46 -13.67 29.91
C ALA A 62 -7.82 -13.66 29.18
N ALA A 63 -8.91 -13.49 29.91
CA ALA A 63 -10.25 -13.35 29.32
C ALA A 63 -10.76 -11.94 29.60
N GLN A 64 -10.27 -10.96 28.82
CA GLN A 64 -10.68 -9.57 28.95
C GLN A 64 -11.80 -9.24 27.97
N SER A 65 -12.97 -8.83 28.45
CA SER A 65 -14.01 -8.28 27.56
C SER A 65 -13.53 -6.93 27.01
N ARG A 66 -13.51 -6.81 25.68
CA ARG A 66 -13.11 -5.62 24.92
C ARG A 66 -14.11 -5.39 23.80
N TRP A 67 -14.04 -4.20 23.21
CA TRP A 67 -14.92 -3.79 22.11
C TRP A 67 -14.12 -3.66 20.83
N PHE A 68 -14.68 -4.08 19.70
CA PHE A 68 -14.13 -3.84 18.37
C PHE A 68 -15.26 -3.34 17.46
N TYR A 69 -14.92 -2.61 16.41
CA TYR A 69 -15.89 -2.22 15.38
C TYR A 69 -16.01 -3.31 14.33
N ASP A 70 -17.20 -3.87 14.17
CA ASP A 70 -17.52 -4.77 13.05
C ASP A 70 -18.09 -3.96 11.89
N THR A 71 -17.37 -3.95 10.77
CA THR A 71 -17.80 -3.27 9.55
C THR A 71 -19.06 -3.89 8.92
N SER A 72 -19.33 -5.16 9.20
CA SER A 72 -20.45 -5.92 8.64
C SER A 72 -21.76 -5.51 9.31
N SER A 73 -21.77 -5.46 10.65
CA SER A 73 -22.91 -4.98 11.43
C SER A 73 -22.95 -3.47 11.58
N ARG A 74 -21.83 -2.79 11.27
CA ARG A 74 -21.57 -1.35 11.46
C ARG A 74 -21.69 -0.92 12.92
N LYS A 75 -21.38 -1.81 13.86
CA LYS A 75 -21.53 -1.59 15.31
C LYS A 75 -20.25 -1.96 16.05
N CYS A 76 -20.11 -1.36 17.24
CA CYS A 76 -19.15 -1.83 18.21
C CYS A 76 -19.71 -3.05 18.93
N GLU A 77 -18.97 -4.16 18.86
CA GLU A 77 -19.34 -5.45 19.44
C GLU A 77 -18.27 -5.92 20.42
N GLU A 78 -18.66 -6.77 21.37
CA GLU A 78 -17.73 -7.33 22.35
C GLU A 78 -16.95 -8.51 21.77
N PHE A 79 -15.70 -8.64 22.18
CA PHE A 79 -14.88 -9.83 21.96
C PHE A 79 -13.97 -10.09 23.17
N ILE A 80 -13.44 -11.32 23.26
CA ILE A 80 -12.50 -11.69 24.32
C ILE A 80 -11.07 -11.44 23.85
N TYR A 81 -10.39 -10.51 24.51
CA TYR A 81 -8.98 -10.23 24.31
C TYR A 81 -8.10 -11.03 25.28
N GLY A 82 -7.10 -11.72 24.71
CA GLY A 82 -6.13 -12.57 25.42
C GLY A 82 -5.19 -11.81 26.34
N GLY A 83 -5.11 -10.48 26.21
CA GLY A 83 -4.34 -9.61 27.11
C GLY A 83 -2.96 -9.20 26.61
N CYS A 84 -2.51 -9.65 25.43
CA CYS A 84 -1.30 -9.14 24.79
C CYS A 84 -1.34 -9.30 23.26
N ARG A 85 -0.53 -8.52 22.53
CA ARG A 85 -0.27 -8.62 21.08
C ARG A 85 -1.53 -8.83 20.21
N GLY A 86 -2.56 -8.02 20.44
CA GLY A 86 -3.70 -7.88 19.52
C GLY A 86 -3.44 -6.73 18.54
N ASN A 87 -4.49 -6.24 17.89
CA ASN A 87 -4.44 -5.04 17.05
C ASN A 87 -5.21 -3.86 17.66
N GLU A 88 -5.24 -2.74 16.93
CA GLU A 88 -5.80 -1.45 17.37
C GLU A 88 -7.33 -1.38 17.35
N ASN A 89 -8.04 -2.32 16.69
CA ASN A 89 -9.50 -2.42 16.78
C ASN A 89 -9.89 -3.12 18.09
N ASN A 90 -9.44 -2.57 19.22
CA ASN A 90 -9.55 -3.13 20.55
C ASN A 90 -9.67 -2.00 21.56
N PHE A 91 -10.90 -1.75 22.00
CA PHE A 91 -11.26 -0.66 22.88
C PHE A 91 -11.71 -1.20 24.24
N ALA A 92 -11.36 -0.49 25.31
CA ALA A 92 -11.73 -0.89 26.67
C ALA A 92 -13.24 -0.74 26.95
N THR A 93 -13.91 0.21 26.28
CA THR A 93 -15.34 0.47 26.44
C THR A 93 -16.02 0.63 25.09
N LYS A 94 -17.35 0.42 25.08
CA LYS A 94 -18.19 0.62 23.90
C LYS A 94 -18.10 2.05 23.39
N GLU A 95 -18.14 3.02 24.30
CA GLU A 95 -18.13 4.46 24.00
C GLU A 95 -16.83 4.86 23.32
N ALA A 96 -15.69 4.30 23.73
CA ALA A 96 -14.40 4.54 23.09
C ALA A 96 -14.37 3.99 21.66
N CYS A 97 -14.93 2.79 21.45
CA CYS A 97 -15.09 2.22 20.12
C CYS A 97 -16.01 3.08 19.24
N GLU A 98 -17.19 3.48 19.74
CA GLU A 98 -18.15 4.27 18.99
C GLU A 98 -17.64 5.68 18.69
N ALA A 99 -16.92 6.29 19.63
CA ALA A 99 -16.26 7.57 19.42
C ALA A 99 -15.18 7.49 18.33
N LYS A 100 -14.49 6.34 18.19
CA LYS A 100 -13.44 6.15 17.18
C LYS A 100 -13.98 5.68 15.83
N CYS A 101 -14.96 4.77 15.82
CA CYS A 101 -15.39 4.01 14.65
C CYS A 101 -16.88 4.11 14.33
N GLY A 102 -17.70 4.64 15.25
CA GLY A 102 -19.13 4.77 15.07
C GLY A 102 -19.53 5.72 13.94
N GLU A 103 -20.83 5.74 13.61
CA GLU A 103 -21.35 6.53 12.48
C GLU A 103 -21.08 8.04 12.59
N ASN A 104 -20.99 8.53 13.82
CA ASN A 104 -20.72 9.92 14.17
C ASN A 104 -19.27 10.17 14.61
N SER A 105 -18.37 9.20 14.44
CA SER A 105 -16.96 9.39 14.80
C SER A 105 -16.39 10.60 14.05
N PRO A 106 -15.73 11.54 14.73
CA PRO A 106 -14.99 12.63 14.08
C PRO A 106 -13.82 12.12 13.23
N GLY A 107 -13.45 10.83 13.36
CA GLY A 107 -12.55 10.09 12.48
C GLY A 107 -13.17 9.63 11.16
N ARG A 108 -14.45 9.93 10.92
CA ARG A 108 -14.96 10.12 9.56
C ARG A 108 -14.50 11.48 9.08
N TYR A 109 -13.20 11.59 8.86
CA TYR A 109 -12.60 12.77 8.26
C TYR A 109 -13.32 12.98 6.92
N PRO A 110 -13.89 14.17 6.61
CA PRO A 110 -13.81 14.64 5.23
C PRO A 110 -12.37 14.41 4.84
N GLN A 111 -12.08 13.82 3.67
CA GLN A 111 -10.70 13.69 3.22
C GLN A 111 -9.99 14.99 3.62
N ALA A 112 -9.11 14.94 4.63
CA ALA A 112 -8.05 15.92 4.72
C ALA A 112 -7.53 15.94 3.28
N PRO A 113 -7.33 17.12 2.66
CA PRO A 113 -6.84 17.19 1.29
C PRO A 113 -5.84 16.07 1.24
N GLN A 114 -6.12 15.07 0.38
CA GLN A 114 -5.09 14.10 0.10
C GLN A 114 -3.89 15.04 -0.09
N GLU A 115 -2.83 14.88 0.69
CA GLU A 115 -1.55 15.14 0.07
C GLU A 115 -1.72 14.33 -1.19
N SER A 116 -2.05 15.06 -2.26
CA SER A 116 -2.23 14.46 -3.55
C SER A 116 -1.00 13.58 -3.65
N PRO A 117 -1.07 12.33 -4.10
CA PRO A 117 0.13 11.80 -4.72
C PRO A 117 0.51 12.91 -5.70
N ASN A 118 1.58 13.66 -5.39
CA ASN A 118 1.72 15.00 -5.91
C ASN A 118 1.43 14.87 -7.39
N ASN A 119 0.41 15.58 -7.89
CA ASN A 119 0.26 15.68 -9.34
C ASN A 119 1.34 16.61 -9.90
N ASP A 120 2.47 16.73 -9.20
CA ASP A 120 3.78 16.70 -9.79
C ASP A 120 3.91 15.38 -10.57
N ASN A 121 3.46 15.40 -11.82
CA ASN A 121 4.18 14.68 -12.89
C ASN A 121 5.60 15.27 -13.09
N ASN A 122 6.19 15.84 -12.03
CA ASN A 122 7.55 16.29 -11.97
C ASN A 122 8.29 15.36 -10.99
N PRO A 123 9.05 14.38 -11.49
CA PRO A 123 9.88 13.48 -10.68
C PRO A 123 10.99 14.20 -9.88
N ASP A 124 11.07 15.53 -9.95
CA ASP A 124 12.16 16.34 -9.40
C ASP A 124 11.85 17.00 -8.05
N ASN A 125 10.61 16.94 -7.52
CA ASN A 125 10.27 17.55 -6.24
C ASN A 125 10.38 16.56 -5.07
N VAL A 126 11.61 16.14 -4.77
CA VAL A 126 11.90 15.42 -3.53
C VAL A 126 11.91 16.44 -2.40
N ASP A 127 10.96 16.32 -1.47
CA ASP A 127 10.95 17.15 -0.26
C ASP A 127 12.15 16.83 0.63
N THR A 128 13.22 17.59 0.42
CA THR A 128 14.50 17.50 1.15
C THR A 128 14.51 18.40 2.38
N SER A 129 13.38 19.01 2.75
CA SER A 129 13.29 19.85 3.95
C SER A 129 13.60 19.06 5.23
N ILE A 130 13.21 17.77 5.29
CA ILE A 130 13.51 16.83 6.37
C ILE A 130 15.00 16.78 6.70
N CYS A 131 15.85 16.86 5.67
CA CYS A 131 17.31 16.72 5.82
C CYS A 131 17.96 17.92 6.53
N HIS A 132 17.23 19.03 6.70
CA HIS A 132 17.72 20.22 7.39
C HIS A 132 17.28 20.27 8.87
N LEU A 133 16.49 19.29 9.33
CA LEU A 133 16.05 19.21 10.72
C LEU A 133 17.21 18.78 11.65
N PRO A 134 17.20 19.20 12.93
CA PRO A 134 18.23 18.83 13.89
C PRO A 134 18.12 17.35 14.30
N PHE A 135 19.20 16.77 14.84
CA PHE A 135 19.12 15.43 15.45
C PHE A 135 18.42 15.50 16.80
N GLU A 136 17.28 14.82 16.92
CA GLU A 136 16.51 14.79 18.16
C GLU A 136 16.50 13.40 18.79
N LYS A 137 17.08 13.31 19.99
CA LYS A 137 17.01 12.10 20.82
C LYS A 137 15.58 11.83 21.31
N GLY A 138 14.77 12.87 21.49
CA GLY A 138 13.45 12.77 22.11
C GLY A 138 13.51 12.51 23.62
N MET A 139 12.35 12.27 24.23
CA MET A 139 12.19 12.21 25.70
C MET A 139 12.44 10.81 26.29
N CYS A 140 12.38 9.75 25.48
CA CYS A 140 12.63 8.39 25.93
C CYS A 140 14.13 8.13 26.20
N MET A 141 14.42 7.17 27.08
CA MET A 141 15.78 6.89 27.57
C MET A 141 16.43 5.64 26.95
N MET A 142 15.81 5.03 25.93
CA MET A 142 16.43 3.92 25.22
C MET A 142 17.59 4.42 24.34
N HIS A 143 18.40 3.49 23.82
CA HIS A 143 19.51 3.81 22.94
C HIS A 143 19.36 3.06 21.62
N PHE A 144 18.72 3.71 20.65
CA PHE A 144 18.66 3.25 19.28
C PHE A 144 19.69 4.02 18.44
N GLN A 145 20.53 3.28 17.73
CA GLN A 145 21.42 3.87 16.73
C GLN A 145 20.61 4.13 15.47
N ARG A 146 20.48 5.40 15.09
CA ARG A 146 19.74 5.86 13.91
C ARG A 146 20.65 6.69 13.02
N TRP A 147 20.24 6.92 11.80
CA TRP A 147 20.93 7.75 10.83
C TRP A 147 20.20 9.08 10.64
N GLY A 148 20.93 10.17 10.51
CA GLY A 148 20.39 11.48 10.18
C GLY A 148 21.34 12.21 9.23
N PHE A 149 20.81 13.09 8.39
CA PHE A 149 21.60 13.93 7.51
C PHE A 149 22.15 15.13 8.27
N ASP A 150 23.47 15.27 8.27
CA ASP A 150 24.14 16.47 8.76
C ASP A 150 24.43 17.40 7.57
N PRO A 151 23.75 18.56 7.45
CA PRO A 151 23.98 19.49 6.35
C PRO A 151 25.39 20.12 6.39
N ASN A 152 26.06 20.15 7.55
CA ASN A 152 27.40 20.72 7.66
C ASN A 152 28.46 19.82 7.01
N SER A 153 28.35 18.50 7.21
CA SER A 153 29.24 17.54 6.57
C SER A 153 28.72 17.05 5.21
N GLY A 154 27.45 17.31 4.90
CA GLY A 154 26.78 16.80 3.71
C GLY A 154 26.65 15.27 3.71
N ARG A 155 26.57 14.66 4.89
CA ARG A 155 26.63 13.20 5.06
C ARG A 155 25.52 12.70 5.97
N CYS A 156 25.06 11.49 5.69
CA CYS A 156 24.30 10.70 6.65
C CYS A 156 25.24 10.16 7.73
N VAL A 157 25.00 10.58 8.97
CA VAL A 157 25.77 10.22 10.16
C VAL A 157 24.88 9.52 11.18
N GLN A 158 25.48 8.76 12.07
CA GLN A 158 24.74 8.07 13.13
C GLN A 158 24.52 8.98 14.33
N PHE A 159 23.35 8.87 14.96
CA PHE A 159 23.04 9.53 16.22
C PHE A 159 22.24 8.62 17.15
N ALA A 160 22.20 8.98 18.43
CA ALA A 160 21.47 8.25 19.46
C ALA A 160 20.02 8.74 19.57
N TYR A 161 19.08 7.86 19.23
CA TYR A 161 17.64 8.11 19.39
C TYR A 161 17.09 7.41 20.64
N GLY A 162 16.29 8.16 21.41
CA GLY A 162 15.70 7.76 22.68
C GLY A 162 14.59 6.72 22.58
N GLY A 163 14.02 6.52 21.38
CA GLY A 163 12.95 5.56 21.12
C GLY A 163 11.54 6.15 21.07
N CYS A 164 11.35 7.44 21.37
CA CYS A 164 10.09 8.15 21.17
C CYS A 164 10.29 9.65 20.99
N GLY A 165 9.31 10.31 20.33
CA GLY A 165 9.41 11.73 19.94
C GLY A 165 10.43 11.94 18.82
N GLY A 166 11.08 13.11 18.82
CA GLY A 166 12.04 13.48 17.77
C GLY A 166 11.35 14.02 16.52
N ASN A 167 12.12 14.09 15.43
CA ASN A 167 11.66 14.55 14.13
C ASN A 167 12.06 13.58 13.00
N GLU A 168 11.74 13.94 11.75
CA GLU A 168 11.84 13.10 10.56
C GLU A 168 13.28 12.91 10.06
N ASN A 169 14.27 13.67 10.55
CA ASN A 169 15.69 13.43 10.26
C ASN A 169 16.23 12.26 11.10
N ASN A 170 15.57 11.11 10.98
CA ASN A 170 15.75 9.91 11.79
C ASN A 170 15.41 8.67 10.96
N PHE A 171 16.43 8.12 10.32
CA PHE A 171 16.36 6.97 9.44
C PHE A 171 16.91 5.72 10.13
N GLU A 172 16.34 4.55 9.82
CA GLU A 172 16.80 3.28 10.38
C GLU A 172 18.14 2.83 9.76
N THR A 173 18.32 3.08 8.46
CA THR A 173 19.52 2.69 7.71
C THR A 173 20.22 3.89 7.07
N LYS A 174 21.52 3.73 6.80
CA LYS A 174 22.31 4.74 6.12
C LYS A 174 21.76 4.97 4.72
N GLU A 175 21.44 3.89 4.04
CA GLU A 175 20.95 3.87 2.67
C GLU A 175 19.69 4.72 2.58
N ALA A 176 18.69 4.49 3.44
CA ALA A 176 17.45 5.26 3.45
C ALA A 176 17.70 6.77 3.60
N CYS A 177 18.58 7.17 4.52
CA CYS A 177 19.00 8.56 4.66
C CYS A 177 19.63 9.10 3.37
N GLU A 178 20.55 8.35 2.74
CA GLU A 178 21.24 8.80 1.53
C GLU A 178 20.31 8.83 0.30
N GLN A 179 19.33 7.94 0.21
CA GLN A 179 18.37 7.97 -0.89
C GLN A 179 17.55 9.25 -0.82
N ILE A 180 17.09 9.62 0.38
CA ILE A 180 16.21 10.77 0.60
C ILE A 180 17.00 12.08 0.53
N CYS A 181 18.14 12.17 1.23
CA CYS A 181 18.86 13.44 1.41
C CYS A 181 19.99 13.68 0.41
N LEU A 182 20.44 12.66 -0.30
CA LEU A 182 21.51 12.78 -1.31
C LEU A 182 21.05 12.37 -2.72
N GLY A 183 19.79 11.95 -2.88
CA GLY A 183 19.24 11.55 -4.18
C GLY A 183 20.02 10.43 -4.87
N LYS A 184 20.68 9.55 -4.08
CA LYS A 184 21.64 8.56 -4.63
C LYS A 184 21.04 7.54 -5.58
N TYR A 185 19.71 7.48 -5.70
CA TYR A 185 19.02 6.62 -6.66
C TYR A 185 17.89 7.41 -7.34
N PRO A 186 17.94 7.60 -8.67
CA PRO A 186 16.76 8.07 -9.39
C PRO A 186 15.64 7.01 -9.26
N ARG A 187 14.43 7.45 -8.93
CA ARG A 187 13.22 6.60 -8.76
C ARG A 187 12.93 5.67 -9.95
N PHE A 188 13.55 5.89 -11.11
CA PHE A 188 13.44 5.03 -12.29
C PHE A 188 14.11 3.65 -12.17
N LEU A 189 14.92 3.37 -11.14
CA LEU A 189 15.52 2.04 -10.93
C LEU A 189 14.63 1.06 -10.12
N THR A 190 13.67 1.55 -9.32
CA THR A 190 12.86 0.66 -8.46
C THR A 190 11.73 -0.03 -9.20
N ASP A 191 11.17 0.60 -10.25
CA ASP A 191 10.05 0.02 -10.99
C ASP A 191 10.47 -1.06 -12.00
N LYS A 192 11.70 -1.02 -12.50
CA LYS A 192 12.20 -2.01 -13.47
C LYS A 192 12.93 -3.21 -12.86
N ILE A 193 13.45 -3.09 -11.64
CA ILE A 193 14.26 -4.16 -11.04
C ILE A 193 13.42 -5.12 -10.18
N LEU A 194 12.35 -4.65 -9.53
CA LEU A 194 11.49 -5.51 -8.70
C LEU A 194 10.56 -6.46 -9.50
N PHE A 195 10.24 -6.13 -10.74
CA PHE A 195 9.52 -7.06 -11.63
C PHE A 195 10.41 -8.18 -12.19
N HIS A 196 11.73 -7.99 -12.25
CA HIS A 196 12.64 -8.99 -12.81
C HIS A 196 13.05 -10.09 -11.82
N PHE A 197 12.91 -9.88 -10.51
CA PHE A 197 13.27 -10.89 -9.50
C PHE A 197 12.09 -11.72 -8.96
N SER A 198 10.87 -11.41 -9.37
CA SER A 198 9.67 -12.16 -8.94
C SER A 198 9.21 -13.22 -9.96
N ASN A 199 9.89 -13.36 -11.10
CA ASN A 199 9.58 -14.36 -12.13
C ASN A 199 10.82 -15.23 -12.44
N PRO A 200 10.90 -16.47 -11.94
CA PRO A 200 12.05 -17.35 -12.19
C PRO A 200 12.16 -17.89 -13.63
N ILE A 201 11.29 -17.49 -14.57
CA ILE A 201 11.19 -18.11 -15.91
C ILE A 201 12.08 -17.43 -16.98
N GLN A 202 12.67 -16.25 -16.73
CA GLN A 202 13.42 -15.51 -17.77
C GLN A 202 14.96 -15.58 -17.71
N ILE A 203 15.55 -16.42 -16.85
CA ILE A 203 17.03 -16.50 -16.68
C ILE A 203 17.77 -17.15 -17.89
N LEU A 204 17.10 -17.49 -19.00
CA LEU A 204 17.76 -18.18 -20.13
C LEU A 204 17.96 -17.38 -21.41
N ARG A 205 17.82 -16.05 -21.45
CA ARG A 205 18.22 -15.28 -22.65
C ARG A 205 18.85 -13.93 -22.34
N LEU A 206 20.09 -13.95 -21.87
CA LEU A 206 21.06 -12.90 -22.18
C LEU A 206 22.40 -13.55 -22.52
N ASN A 207 22.47 -14.15 -23.70
CA ASN A 207 23.77 -14.33 -24.34
C ASN A 207 23.57 -14.43 -25.84
N GLU A 208 23.49 -13.31 -26.55
CA GLU A 208 24.06 -13.17 -27.90
C GLU A 208 24.35 -11.69 -28.19
N SER A 209 25.61 -11.44 -28.57
CA SER A 209 26.15 -10.28 -29.31
C SER A 209 26.96 -9.25 -28.51
N ASN A 210 28.22 -9.59 -28.22
CA ASN A 210 29.40 -9.08 -28.95
C ASN A 210 30.68 -9.23 -28.12
N VAL A 211 31.74 -9.77 -28.74
CA VAL A 211 33.06 -9.13 -28.95
C VAL A 211 34.15 -10.20 -29.23
N LEU A 212 34.85 -10.02 -30.37
CA LEU A 212 36.18 -10.53 -30.78
C LEU A 212 36.35 -12.00 -31.22
N LEU A 213 36.23 -12.28 -32.53
CA LEU A 213 37.31 -12.36 -33.54
C LEU A 213 36.72 -12.68 -34.92
#